data_AF-A0A1G0FDT0-F1
#
_entry.id   AF-A0A1G0FDT0-F1
#
_cell.length_a   1.000
_cell.length_b   1.000
_cell.length_c   1.000
_cell.angle_alpha   90.00
_cell.angle_beta   90.00
_cell.angle_gamma   90.00
#
_symmetry.space_group_name_H-M   'P 1'
#
loop_
_entity.id
_entity.type
_entity.pdbx_description
1 polymer ?
#
loop_
_entity_poly.entity_id
_entity_poly.type
_entity_poly.pdbx_seq_one_letter_code
_entity_poly.pdbx_strand_id
1 'polypeptide(L)'
;MPNLIYGQDPGGGRRPVQVDDNGNLSIDLVSGVSVSAVVDATNPLQVHQVSGSAWSTEGSIAHDAADSGNPVKIGGVARTTNPTAVANADRVNASYDDLGRQVITPYQVRDLIQTAYVALANGTETNLLAGIASTYLDLAWIMAANTSDAAIDIDVRCGTGYGVLLSLTVPADATAGIAPAVPIPQDNTGQPWTVDIGDLTGTTVNISALFIKNV
;
A
#
# COMPACT_ATOMS: atom_id res chain seq x y z
N MET A 1 -47.34 11.59 -39.37
CA MET A 1 -45.94 11.86 -39.76
C MET A 1 -45.72 13.35 -39.54
N PRO A 2 -44.88 13.80 -38.58
CA PRO A 2 -44.63 15.21 -38.41
C PRO A 2 -43.77 15.71 -39.56
N ASN A 3 -44.24 16.77 -40.22
CA ASN A 3 -43.60 17.38 -41.37
C ASN A 3 -42.53 18.33 -40.86
N LEU A 4 -41.25 17.98 -40.98
CA LEU A 4 -40.15 18.89 -40.69
C LEU A 4 -40.24 20.08 -41.66
N ILE A 5 -40.52 21.27 -41.15
CA ILE A 5 -40.46 22.53 -41.91
C ILE A 5 -38.97 22.90 -42.08
N TYR A 6 -38.31 22.30 -43.07
CA TYR A 6 -36.99 22.76 -43.50
C TYR A 6 -37.15 24.03 -44.33
N GLY A 7 -36.94 25.19 -43.70
CA GLY A 7 -36.66 26.42 -44.44
C GLY A 7 -35.33 26.27 -45.16
N GLN A 8 -35.33 25.78 -46.40
CA GLN A 8 -34.18 25.89 -47.28
C GLN A 8 -33.91 27.37 -47.53
N ASP A 9 -32.66 27.80 -47.32
CA ASP A 9 -32.22 29.10 -47.83
C ASP A 9 -32.40 29.11 -49.37
N PRO A 10 -32.69 30.23 -50.04
CA PRO A 10 -32.96 30.26 -51.49
C PRO A 10 -31.83 29.68 -52.36
N GLY A 11 -30.64 29.46 -51.79
CA GLY A 11 -29.49 28.79 -52.42
C GLY A 11 -29.28 27.31 -52.06
N GLY A 12 -30.20 26.66 -51.34
CA GLY A 12 -30.14 25.21 -51.06
C GLY A 12 -29.15 24.77 -49.96
N GLY A 13 -28.58 25.69 -49.19
CA GLY A 13 -27.68 25.38 -48.06
C GLY A 13 -28.42 25.13 -46.73
N ARG A 14 -27.79 24.35 -45.82
CA ARG A 14 -28.26 24.18 -44.43
C ARG A 14 -28.15 25.51 -43.68
N ARG A 15 -29.23 25.97 -43.04
CA ARG A 15 -29.20 27.17 -42.21
C ARG A 15 -28.38 26.93 -40.93
N PRO A 16 -27.47 27.84 -40.54
CA PRO A 16 -26.61 27.69 -39.36
C PRO A 16 -27.36 27.75 -38.03
N VAL A 17 -28.62 28.21 -38.05
CA VAL A 17 -29.50 28.24 -36.87
C VAL A 17 -30.88 27.75 -37.30
N GLN A 18 -31.41 26.77 -36.59
CA GLN A 18 -32.72 26.18 -36.82
C GLN A 18 -33.43 26.00 -35.47
N VAL A 19 -34.74 26.22 -35.44
CA VAL A 19 -35.58 25.85 -34.30
C VAL A 19 -36.48 24.73 -34.78
N ASP A 20 -36.52 23.60 -34.07
CA ASP A 20 -37.40 22.49 -34.43
C ASP A 20 -38.87 22.79 -34.06
N ASP A 21 -39.80 21.94 -34.53
CA ASP A 21 -41.23 22.10 -34.28
C ASP A 21 -41.61 21.96 -32.78
N ASN A 22 -40.66 21.55 -31.93
CA ASN A 22 -40.82 21.47 -30.48
C ASN A 22 -40.21 22.69 -29.76
N GLY A 23 -39.68 23.68 -30.49
CA GLY A 23 -39.10 24.90 -29.93
C GLY A 23 -37.62 24.78 -29.53
N ASN A 24 -36.94 23.67 -29.85
CA ASN A 24 -35.52 23.51 -29.54
C ASN A 24 -34.64 24.20 -30.59
N LEU A 25 -33.70 25.02 -30.13
CA LEU A 25 -32.70 25.69 -30.97
C LEU A 25 -31.52 24.74 -31.28
N SER A 26 -31.27 24.49 -32.56
CA SER A 26 -30.11 23.77 -33.09
C SER A 26 -29.23 24.75 -33.88
N ILE A 27 -27.93 24.80 -33.56
CA ILE A 27 -26.95 25.64 -34.25
C ILE A 27 -25.91 24.72 -34.88
N ASP A 28 -25.78 24.77 -36.20
CA ASP A 28 -24.76 24.00 -36.94
C ASP A 28 -23.47 24.83 -36.98
N LEU A 29 -22.51 24.46 -36.14
CA LEU A 29 -21.28 25.23 -35.94
C LEU A 29 -20.27 24.85 -37.03
N VAL A 30 -19.97 25.80 -37.91
CA VAL A 30 -18.76 25.74 -38.75
C VAL A 30 -17.51 25.79 -37.85
N SER A 31 -16.41 25.15 -38.28
CA SER A 31 -15.20 25.07 -37.45
C SER A 31 -14.70 26.47 -37.06
N GLY A 32 -14.40 26.65 -35.77
CA GLY A 32 -13.91 27.92 -35.21
C GLY A 32 -14.96 28.83 -34.55
N VAL A 33 -16.25 28.46 -34.50
CA VAL A 33 -17.27 29.22 -33.76
C VAL A 33 -17.36 28.74 -32.30
N SER A 34 -17.19 29.65 -31.33
CA SER A 34 -17.40 29.38 -29.91
C SER A 34 -18.89 29.52 -29.55
N VAL A 35 -19.48 28.49 -28.94
CA VAL A 35 -20.83 28.58 -28.35
C VAL A 35 -20.74 29.34 -27.04
N SER A 36 -21.18 30.60 -27.03
CA SER A 36 -21.50 31.29 -25.79
C SER A 36 -22.97 30.99 -25.48
N ALA A 37 -23.24 29.87 -24.80
CA ALA A 37 -24.58 29.61 -24.27
C ALA A 37 -24.90 30.64 -23.17
N VAL A 38 -26.17 30.99 -23.00
CA VAL A 38 -26.63 31.68 -21.78
C VAL A 38 -26.49 30.67 -20.63
N VAL A 39 -25.34 30.71 -19.96
CA VAL A 39 -25.12 29.96 -18.72
C VAL A 39 -25.82 30.74 -17.61
N ASP A 40 -26.86 30.18 -17.02
CA ASP A 40 -27.32 30.64 -15.70
C ASP A 40 -26.79 29.70 -14.61
N ALA A 41 -26.80 30.14 -13.36
CA ALA A 41 -26.26 29.39 -12.23
C ALA A 41 -26.98 28.06 -11.95
N THR A 42 -28.08 27.77 -12.65
CA THR A 42 -28.96 26.62 -12.43
C THR A 42 -28.82 25.56 -13.52
N ASN A 43 -28.35 25.92 -14.72
CA ASN A 43 -28.27 25.02 -15.87
C ASN A 43 -26.84 24.97 -16.44
N PRO A 44 -25.97 24.07 -15.92
CA PRO A 44 -24.63 23.90 -16.46
C PRO A 44 -24.69 23.36 -17.90
N LEU A 45 -23.79 23.84 -18.76
CA LEU A 45 -23.60 23.31 -20.10
C LEU A 45 -23.24 21.82 -20.02
N GLN A 46 -24.14 20.95 -20.47
CA GLN A 46 -23.86 19.52 -20.60
C GLN A 46 -23.20 19.24 -21.96
N VAL A 47 -21.93 18.82 -21.95
CA VAL A 47 -21.24 18.35 -23.15
C VAL A 47 -21.41 16.84 -23.24
N HIS A 48 -22.25 16.38 -24.17
CA HIS A 48 -22.31 14.96 -24.53
C HIS A 48 -21.18 14.64 -25.51
N GLN A 49 -20.39 13.61 -25.22
CA GLN A 49 -19.39 13.10 -26.16
C GLN A 49 -20.13 12.49 -27.37
N VAL A 50 -19.95 13.06 -28.56
CA VAL A 50 -20.68 12.68 -29.80
C VAL A 50 -20.00 11.52 -30.57
N SER A 51 -19.05 10.83 -29.96
CA SER A 51 -18.51 9.59 -30.52
C SER A 51 -18.46 8.52 -29.44
N GLY A 52 -18.68 7.24 -29.80
CA GLY A 52 -18.64 6.09 -28.90
C GLY A 52 -17.26 5.79 -28.28
N SER A 53 -16.39 6.79 -28.19
CA SER A 53 -15.13 6.72 -27.45
C SER A 53 -15.41 7.01 -25.99
N ALA A 54 -14.74 6.32 -25.07
CA ALA A 54 -14.82 6.66 -23.64
C ALA A 54 -14.17 8.03 -23.39
N TRP A 55 -14.56 8.70 -22.30
CA TRP A 55 -13.72 9.74 -21.69
C TRP A 55 -12.46 9.04 -21.19
N SER A 56 -11.38 9.01 -21.97
CA SER A 56 -10.14 8.39 -21.53
C SER A 56 -9.36 9.33 -20.62
N THR A 57 -9.00 8.84 -19.43
CA THR A 57 -7.89 9.39 -18.64
C THR A 57 -6.62 8.68 -19.10
N GLU A 58 -5.92 9.25 -20.07
CA GLU A 58 -4.71 8.67 -20.65
C GLU A 58 -3.46 9.51 -20.36
N GLY A 59 -2.33 8.84 -20.12
CA GLY A 59 -1.02 9.49 -20.06
C GLY A 59 -0.53 9.80 -21.47
N SER A 60 -0.29 11.07 -21.78
CA SER A 60 -0.07 11.55 -23.14
C SER A 60 1.34 11.32 -23.72
N ILE A 61 2.22 10.56 -23.06
CA ILE A 61 3.66 10.51 -23.40
C ILE A 61 4.13 9.05 -23.53
N ALA A 62 4.75 8.75 -24.66
CA ALA A 62 5.43 7.48 -24.89
C ALA A 62 6.67 7.35 -23.99
N HIS A 63 6.90 6.15 -23.46
CA HIS A 63 8.13 5.81 -22.74
C HIS A 63 9.35 6.17 -23.62
N ASP A 64 10.20 7.11 -23.14
CA ASP A 64 11.42 7.67 -23.77
C ASP A 64 11.32 9.07 -24.44
N ALA A 65 10.24 9.83 -24.25
CA ALA A 65 10.19 11.27 -24.63
C ALA A 65 10.39 12.19 -23.40
N ALA A 66 11.00 13.37 -23.60
CA ALA A 66 11.07 14.40 -22.57
C ALA A 66 9.66 14.81 -22.11
N ASP A 67 9.47 14.91 -20.79
CA ASP A 67 8.17 15.09 -20.15
C ASP A 67 7.51 16.42 -20.61
N SER A 68 6.57 16.34 -21.59
CA SER A 68 5.76 17.46 -22.07
C SER A 68 4.30 17.04 -22.31
N GLY A 69 3.35 17.76 -21.71
CA GLY A 69 1.91 17.41 -21.69
C GLY A 69 1.35 17.29 -20.26
N ASN A 70 0.13 16.74 -20.14
CA ASN A 70 -0.52 16.41 -18.86
C ASN A 70 -0.47 14.89 -18.63
N PRO A 71 0.69 14.28 -18.34
CA PRO A 71 0.74 12.86 -17.98
C PRO A 71 -0.14 12.64 -16.74
N VAL A 72 -0.85 11.51 -16.68
CA VAL A 72 -1.53 11.07 -15.46
C VAL A 72 -0.45 10.72 -14.44
N LYS A 73 0.03 11.73 -13.72
CA LYS A 73 0.93 11.55 -12.59
C LYS A 73 0.10 10.95 -11.46
N ILE A 74 0.56 9.83 -10.89
CA ILE A 74 0.01 9.35 -9.62
C ILE A 74 0.46 10.34 -8.55
N GLY A 75 -0.42 11.31 -8.25
CA GLY A 75 -0.16 12.33 -7.25
C GLY A 75 -0.15 11.75 -5.84
N GLY A 76 0.54 12.42 -4.94
CA GLY A 76 0.43 12.19 -3.50
C GLY A 76 0.91 13.39 -2.72
N VAL A 77 0.91 13.27 -1.40
CA VAL A 77 1.29 14.35 -0.49
C VAL A 77 2.77 14.23 -0.19
N ALA A 78 3.56 15.22 -0.60
CA ALA A 78 4.95 15.36 -0.17
C ALA A 78 4.99 15.62 1.34
N ARG A 79 5.79 14.86 2.09
CA ARG A 79 5.86 14.92 3.54
C ARG A 79 7.29 14.91 4.04
N THR A 80 7.57 15.82 4.97
CA THR A 80 8.80 15.87 5.77
C THR A 80 8.57 15.33 7.20
N THR A 81 7.32 15.02 7.56
CA THR A 81 6.90 14.49 8.86
C THR A 81 5.75 13.50 8.70
N ASN A 82 5.57 12.62 9.68
CA ASN A 82 4.45 11.67 9.68
C ASN A 82 3.11 12.39 9.86
N PRO A 83 2.06 12.01 9.11
CA PRO A 83 0.73 12.55 9.31
C PRO A 83 0.08 12.10 10.62
N THR A 84 -0.98 12.79 11.01
CA THR A 84 -1.94 12.24 11.99
C THR A 84 -2.57 10.97 11.46
N ALA A 85 -2.73 9.97 12.33
CA ALA A 85 -3.40 8.72 11.98
C ALA A 85 -4.85 8.98 11.54
N VAL A 86 -5.26 8.31 10.48
CA VAL A 86 -6.63 8.33 9.96
C VAL A 86 -7.43 7.23 10.64
N ALA A 87 -8.76 7.36 10.75
CA ALA A 87 -9.56 6.31 11.39
C ALA A 87 -9.61 5.05 10.50
N ASN A 88 -9.97 3.92 11.10
CA ASN A 88 -10.15 2.68 10.36
C ASN A 88 -11.24 2.85 9.28
N ALA A 89 -11.02 2.25 8.12
CA ALA A 89 -11.86 2.32 6.93
C ALA A 89 -11.94 3.70 6.23
N ASP A 90 -11.12 4.68 6.63
CA ASP A 90 -11.00 5.95 5.91
C ASP A 90 -10.02 5.87 4.74
N ARG A 91 -10.24 6.72 3.73
CA ARG A 91 -9.31 6.85 2.59
C ARG A 91 -8.03 7.56 3.01
N VAL A 92 -6.88 7.01 2.60
CA VAL A 92 -5.56 7.62 2.79
C VAL A 92 -4.98 8.12 1.48
N ASN A 93 -4.22 9.21 1.53
CA ASN A 93 -3.45 9.68 0.39
C ASN A 93 -2.08 8.98 0.34
N ALA A 94 -1.62 8.64 -0.86
CA ALA A 94 -0.23 8.22 -1.07
C ALA A 94 0.72 9.30 -0.55
N SER A 95 1.79 8.90 0.13
CA SER A 95 2.80 9.80 0.69
C SER A 95 4.11 9.63 -0.06
N TYR A 96 4.72 10.76 -0.39
CA TYR A 96 6.04 10.84 -1.00
C TYR A 96 6.93 11.71 -0.12
N ASP A 97 8.24 11.54 -0.21
CA ASP A 97 9.17 12.50 0.39
C ASP A 97 9.33 13.75 -0.48
N ASP A 98 10.14 14.70 -0.01
CA ASP A 98 10.47 15.94 -0.72
C ASP A 98 11.23 15.73 -2.04
N LEU A 99 11.73 14.51 -2.28
CA LEU A 99 12.40 14.08 -3.50
C LEU A 99 11.51 13.21 -4.41
N GLY A 100 10.24 12.99 -4.05
CA GLY A 100 9.28 12.22 -4.84
C GLY A 100 9.38 10.69 -4.70
N ARG A 101 10.13 10.16 -3.71
CA ARG A 101 10.16 8.72 -3.42
C ARG A 101 8.94 8.34 -2.59
N GLN A 102 8.30 7.22 -2.92
CA GLN A 102 7.15 6.73 -2.16
C GLN A 102 7.59 6.32 -0.75
N VAL A 103 6.88 6.83 0.26
CA VAL A 103 7.11 6.49 1.65
C VAL A 103 6.24 5.27 2.00
N ILE A 104 6.89 4.18 2.40
CA ILE A 104 6.22 2.95 2.84
C ILE A 104 6.70 2.57 4.25
N THR A 105 5.83 1.90 5.00
CA THR A 105 6.24 1.19 6.23
C THR A 105 6.49 -0.27 5.85
N PRO A 106 7.67 -0.84 6.14
CA PRO A 106 7.93 -2.25 5.90
C PRO A 106 6.99 -3.15 6.71
N TYR A 107 6.61 -4.28 6.11
CA TYR A 107 5.79 -5.33 6.71
C TYR A 107 4.33 -4.96 6.98
N GLN A 108 4.05 -4.27 8.10
CA GLN A 108 2.70 -3.96 8.56
C GLN A 108 2.66 -2.59 9.23
N VAL A 109 1.44 -2.11 9.48
CA VAL A 109 1.22 -0.94 10.32
C VAL A 109 1.78 -1.17 11.73
N ARG A 110 2.22 -0.10 12.39
CA ARG A 110 2.89 -0.15 13.71
C ARG A 110 2.10 -0.94 14.76
N ASP A 111 0.78 -0.87 14.73
CA ASP A 111 -0.10 -1.55 15.70
C ASP A 111 -0.05 -3.09 15.56
N LEU A 112 0.31 -3.57 14.38
CA LEU A 112 0.46 -4.99 14.04
C LEU A 112 1.93 -5.45 14.13
N ILE A 113 2.81 -4.67 14.73
CA ILE A 113 4.19 -5.06 15.00
C ILE A 113 4.34 -5.34 16.49
N GLN A 114 5.06 -6.41 16.85
CA GLN A 114 5.33 -6.78 18.23
C GLN A 114 6.80 -7.14 18.41
N THR A 115 7.42 -6.74 19.52
CA THR A 115 8.78 -7.14 19.88
C THR A 115 8.76 -8.10 21.05
N ALA A 116 9.81 -8.91 21.14
CA ALA A 116 10.03 -9.83 22.25
C ALA A 116 11.49 -9.78 22.68
N TYR A 117 11.73 -10.02 23.97
CA TYR A 117 13.06 -10.12 24.54
C TYR A 117 13.06 -11.18 25.65
N VAL A 118 14.11 -11.99 25.68
CA VAL A 118 14.33 -13.01 26.72
C VAL A 118 15.82 -13.18 26.96
N ALA A 119 16.19 -13.44 28.21
CA ALA A 119 17.55 -13.78 28.60
C ALA A 119 17.56 -15.21 29.13
N LEU A 120 18.39 -16.08 28.55
CA LEU A 120 18.52 -17.48 28.95
C LEU A 120 19.92 -17.71 29.51
N ALA A 121 20.00 -18.42 30.63
CA ALA A 121 21.24 -18.78 31.31
C ALA A 121 21.40 -20.30 31.50
N ASN A 122 20.47 -21.09 30.94
CA ASN A 122 20.46 -22.55 30.99
C ASN A 122 19.65 -23.11 29.81
N GLY A 123 19.75 -24.41 29.57
CA GLY A 123 19.09 -25.10 28.46
C GLY A 123 17.67 -25.54 28.74
N THR A 124 16.89 -24.67 29.38
CA THR A 124 15.44 -24.88 29.51
C THR A 124 14.72 -24.06 28.44
N GLU A 125 13.99 -24.74 27.57
CA GLU A 125 13.13 -24.10 26.58
C GLU A 125 12.22 -23.06 27.25
N THR A 126 12.29 -21.82 26.76
CA THR A 126 11.68 -20.66 27.39
C THR A 126 10.80 -19.91 26.38
N ASN A 127 9.69 -19.36 26.86
CA ASN A 127 8.82 -18.49 26.05
C ASN A 127 9.59 -17.21 25.66
N LEU A 128 9.75 -17.00 24.35
CA LEU A 128 10.19 -15.74 23.78
C LEU A 128 9.00 -14.78 23.66
N LEU A 129 7.88 -15.26 23.10
CA LEU A 129 6.67 -14.47 22.93
C LEU A 129 5.42 -15.30 23.25
N ALA A 130 4.52 -14.74 24.05
CA ALA A 130 3.23 -15.38 24.34
C ALA A 130 2.37 -15.48 23.07
N GLY A 131 1.65 -16.60 22.92
CA GLY A 131 0.70 -16.80 21.84
C GLY A 131 -0.54 -15.93 21.99
N ILE A 132 -1.13 -15.56 20.85
CA ILE A 132 -2.40 -14.82 20.79
C ILE A 132 -3.41 -15.67 20.03
N ALA A 133 -4.57 -15.92 20.63
CA ALA A 133 -5.64 -16.67 19.97
C ALA A 133 -6.14 -15.92 18.73
N SER A 134 -6.42 -16.66 17.65
CA SER A 134 -6.95 -16.09 16.39
C SER A 134 -6.06 -15.04 15.71
N THR A 135 -4.77 -14.99 16.03
CA THR A 135 -3.79 -14.13 15.38
C THR A 135 -2.52 -14.92 15.16
N TYR A 136 -1.95 -14.87 13.95
CA TYR A 136 -0.63 -15.41 13.68
C TYR A 136 0.44 -14.36 13.99
N LEU A 137 1.55 -14.81 14.58
CA LEU A 137 2.70 -13.98 14.93
C LEU A 137 3.90 -14.43 14.09
N ASP A 138 4.10 -13.88 12.90
CA ASP A 138 5.18 -14.31 12.02
C ASP A 138 6.51 -13.66 12.45
N LEU A 139 7.58 -14.43 12.51
CA LEU A 139 8.91 -13.95 12.91
C LEU A 139 9.56 -13.18 11.77
N ALA A 140 9.73 -11.87 11.94
CA ALA A 140 10.30 -10.96 10.94
C ALA A 140 11.81 -10.76 11.10
N TRP A 141 12.30 -10.86 12.33
CA TRP A 141 13.71 -10.67 12.66
C TRP A 141 14.03 -11.29 14.02
N ILE A 142 15.23 -11.82 14.17
CA ILE A 142 15.79 -12.25 15.45
C ILE A 142 17.28 -11.95 15.52
N MET A 143 17.75 -11.57 16.70
CA MET A 143 19.17 -11.42 17.02
C MET A 143 19.42 -11.84 18.45
N ALA A 144 20.59 -12.38 18.69
CA ALA A 144 21.05 -12.76 20.00
C ALA A 144 22.47 -12.29 20.27
N ALA A 145 22.74 -11.99 21.54
CA ALA A 145 24.06 -11.67 22.07
C ALA A 145 24.48 -12.79 23.03
N ASN A 146 25.60 -13.42 22.73
CA ASN A 146 26.19 -14.48 23.51
C ASN A 146 27.38 -13.92 24.29
N THR A 147 27.28 -13.89 25.62
CA THR A 147 28.36 -13.45 26.51
C THR A 147 29.20 -14.61 27.06
N SER A 148 29.08 -15.80 26.46
CA SER A 148 29.85 -16.97 26.84
C SER A 148 31.16 -17.08 26.06
N ASP A 149 32.03 -17.97 26.54
CA ASP A 149 33.30 -18.34 25.94
C ASP A 149 33.16 -19.43 24.85
N ALA A 150 31.94 -19.91 24.59
CA ALA A 150 31.65 -20.94 23.59
C ALA A 150 30.59 -20.46 22.59
N ALA A 151 30.59 -21.01 21.39
CA ALA A 151 29.48 -20.81 20.46
C ALA A 151 28.22 -21.55 20.96
N ILE A 152 27.05 -20.96 20.73
CA ILE A 152 25.77 -21.49 21.20
C ILE A 152 24.80 -21.56 20.04
N ASP A 153 24.10 -22.67 19.91
CA ASP A 153 22.96 -22.80 19.01
C ASP A 153 21.67 -22.41 19.73
N ILE A 154 20.90 -21.55 19.07
CA ILE A 154 19.57 -21.13 19.50
C ILE A 154 18.55 -21.76 18.57
N ASP A 155 17.73 -22.63 19.10
CA ASP A 155 16.61 -23.24 18.40
C ASP A 155 15.34 -22.45 18.69
N VAL A 156 14.68 -22.00 17.63
CA VAL A 156 13.43 -21.24 17.68
C VAL A 156 12.28 -22.13 17.23
N ARG A 157 11.19 -22.16 18.01
CA ARG A 157 10.04 -23.04 17.83
C ARG A 157 8.71 -22.28 17.94
N CYS A 158 7.67 -22.83 17.32
CA CYS A 158 6.28 -22.36 17.45
C CYS A 158 5.50 -23.24 18.44
N GLY A 159 5.95 -23.24 19.70
CA GLY A 159 5.31 -23.98 20.80
C GLY A 159 6.31 -24.82 21.57
N THR A 160 6.04 -25.06 22.85
CA THR A 160 6.92 -25.83 23.73
C THR A 160 7.00 -27.29 23.28
N GLY A 161 8.21 -27.77 22.98
CA GLY A 161 8.44 -29.13 22.49
C GLY A 161 8.01 -29.38 21.04
N TYR A 162 7.73 -28.33 20.27
CA TYR A 162 7.41 -28.43 18.84
C TYR A 162 8.70 -28.55 18.00
N GLY A 163 8.54 -28.75 16.68
CA GLY A 163 9.67 -28.77 15.75
C GLY A 163 10.41 -27.43 15.68
N VAL A 164 11.73 -27.49 15.45
CA VAL A 164 12.58 -26.32 15.25
C VAL A 164 12.29 -25.70 13.88
N LEU A 165 11.96 -24.41 13.86
CA LEU A 165 11.69 -23.64 12.65
C LEU A 165 12.92 -22.86 12.17
N LEU A 166 13.78 -22.46 13.10
CA LEU A 166 15.02 -21.73 12.82
C LEU A 166 16.06 -22.09 13.87
N SER A 167 17.26 -22.44 13.44
CA SER A 167 18.44 -22.53 14.31
C SER A 167 19.41 -21.41 13.98
N LEU A 168 19.93 -20.74 15.01
CA LEU A 168 20.91 -19.66 14.88
C LEU A 168 22.12 -19.97 15.77
N THR A 169 23.27 -20.20 15.15
CA THR A 169 24.55 -20.27 15.87
C THR A 169 25.05 -18.87 16.17
N VAL A 170 25.28 -18.57 17.45
CA VAL A 170 25.87 -17.32 17.92
C VAL A 170 27.29 -17.61 18.43
N PRO A 171 28.34 -17.05 17.81
CA PRO A 171 29.71 -17.23 18.28
C PRO A 171 29.92 -16.75 19.72
N ALA A 172 30.98 -17.22 20.37
CA ALA A 172 31.42 -16.75 21.68
C ALA A 172 31.70 -15.23 21.67
N ASP A 173 31.33 -14.55 22.76
CA ASP A 173 31.51 -13.09 22.96
C ASP A 173 31.08 -12.24 21.75
N ALA A 174 29.95 -12.59 21.14
CA ALA A 174 29.51 -12.00 19.89
C ALA A 174 27.99 -11.90 19.78
N THR A 175 27.56 -11.23 18.71
CA THR A 175 26.15 -11.16 18.32
C THR A 175 25.95 -11.80 16.97
N ALA A 176 24.84 -12.51 16.79
CA ALA A 176 24.39 -13.01 15.49
C ALA A 176 22.88 -12.82 15.37
N GLY A 177 22.39 -12.68 14.14
CA GLY A 177 20.98 -12.48 13.88
C GLY A 177 20.65 -12.60 12.40
N ILE A 178 19.36 -12.70 12.10
CA ILE A 178 18.84 -12.85 10.75
C ILE A 178 17.56 -12.02 10.56
N ALA A 179 17.46 -11.36 9.40
CA ALA A 179 16.24 -10.78 8.87
C ALA A 179 15.88 -11.58 7.60
N PRO A 180 15.03 -12.63 7.69
CA PRO A 180 14.64 -13.36 6.49
C PRO A 180 13.90 -12.44 5.52
N ALA A 181 14.10 -12.65 4.21
CA ALA A 181 13.45 -11.84 3.18
C ALA A 181 11.91 -11.93 3.21
N VAL A 182 11.40 -13.05 3.71
CA VAL A 182 9.99 -13.30 3.99
C VAL A 182 9.91 -13.72 5.47
N PRO A 183 9.02 -13.11 6.29
CA PRO A 183 8.82 -13.52 7.68
C PRO A 183 8.54 -15.01 7.79
N ILE A 184 9.09 -15.66 8.82
CA ILE A 184 8.87 -17.09 9.09
C ILE A 184 7.46 -17.24 9.67
N PRO A 185 6.54 -17.95 8.99
CA PRO A 185 5.17 -18.07 9.44
C PRO A 185 5.02 -18.83 10.75
N GLN A 186 4.03 -18.45 11.54
CA GLN A 186 3.62 -19.23 12.71
C GLN A 186 2.71 -20.40 12.30
N ASP A 187 2.97 -21.61 12.80
CA ASP A 187 2.23 -22.82 12.40
C ASP A 187 0.76 -22.84 12.90
N ASN A 188 0.51 -22.35 14.11
CA ASN A 188 -0.81 -22.34 14.72
C ASN A 188 -1.02 -21.08 15.59
N THR A 189 -2.19 -20.45 15.47
CA THR A 189 -2.57 -19.35 16.35
C THR A 189 -2.66 -19.82 17.81
N GLY A 190 -2.40 -18.93 18.76
CA GLY A 190 -2.45 -19.22 20.19
C GLY A 190 -1.24 -19.97 20.74
N GLN A 191 -0.34 -20.48 19.89
CA GLN A 191 0.93 -21.05 20.34
C GLN A 191 1.93 -19.94 20.69
N PRO A 192 2.78 -20.12 21.72
CA PRO A 192 3.89 -19.21 21.96
C PRO A 192 4.99 -19.41 20.92
N TRP A 193 5.83 -18.40 20.76
CA TRP A 193 7.19 -18.62 20.25
C TRP A 193 8.10 -18.93 21.41
N THR A 194 8.86 -20.01 21.27
CA THR A 194 9.80 -20.48 22.27
C THR A 194 11.21 -20.51 21.69
N VAL A 195 12.18 -20.38 22.58
CA VAL A 195 13.60 -20.51 22.28
C VAL A 195 14.22 -21.51 23.23
N ASP A 196 15.11 -22.32 22.70
CA ASP A 196 15.84 -23.34 23.43
C ASP A 196 17.32 -23.22 23.09
N ILE A 197 18.16 -23.44 24.08
CA ILE A 197 19.61 -23.36 23.94
C ILE A 197 20.23 -24.56 24.64
N GLY A 198 21.47 -24.90 24.29
CA GLY A 198 22.24 -25.86 25.09
C GLY A 198 22.45 -25.37 26.53
N ASP A 199 22.73 -26.29 27.45
CA ASP A 199 23.11 -25.91 28.82
C ASP A 199 24.41 -25.12 28.84
N LEU A 200 24.41 -24.03 29.61
CA LEU A 200 25.53 -23.11 29.74
C LEU A 200 25.78 -22.83 31.20
N THR A 201 27.05 -22.83 31.61
CA THR A 201 27.42 -22.50 32.98
C THR A 201 28.01 -21.09 33.02
N GLY A 202 27.46 -20.22 33.86
CA GLY A 202 28.05 -18.92 34.20
C GLY A 202 27.89 -17.80 33.16
N THR A 203 27.01 -17.96 32.16
CA THR A 203 26.85 -17.02 31.05
C THR A 203 25.37 -16.80 30.72
N THR A 204 25.06 -15.80 29.89
CA THR A 204 23.67 -15.49 29.51
C THR A 204 23.60 -15.15 28.03
N VAL A 205 22.62 -15.72 27.34
CA VAL A 205 22.26 -15.38 25.96
C VAL A 205 21.06 -14.46 26.00
N ASN A 206 21.24 -13.26 25.47
CA ASN A 206 20.18 -12.27 25.35
C ASN A 206 19.60 -12.32 23.95
N ILE A 207 18.31 -12.60 23.82
CA ILE A 207 17.62 -12.77 22.54
C ILE A 207 16.59 -11.66 22.40
N SER A 208 16.57 -11.03 21.23
CA SER A 208 15.58 -10.03 20.83
C SER A 208 14.98 -10.40 19.49
N ALA A 209 13.67 -10.21 19.33
CA ALA A 209 12.96 -10.57 18.10
C ALA A 209 11.84 -9.58 17.76
N LEU A 210 11.50 -9.52 16.47
CA LEU A 210 10.41 -8.75 15.90
C LEU A 210 9.40 -9.70 15.24
N PHE A 211 8.13 -9.47 15.50
CA PHE A 211 7.01 -10.25 14.98
C PHE A 211 6.00 -9.35 14.28
N ILE A 212 5.35 -9.92 13.29
CA ILE A 212 4.26 -9.32 12.53
C ILE A 212 2.97 -10.04 12.90
N LYS A 213 1.96 -9.28 13.30
CA LYS A 213 0.60 -9.81 13.55
C LYS A 213 -0.15 -9.92 12.23
N ASN A 214 -0.61 -11.13 11.93
CA ASN A 214 -1.58 -11.36 10.86
C ASN A 214 -2.92 -11.71 11.53
N VAL A 215 -3.85 -10.75 11.44
CA VAL A 215 -5.22 -10.81 12.00
C VAL A 215 -6.25 -10.99 10.89
#